data_AF-A0A9X4ME13-F1
#
_entry.id   AF-A0A9X4ME13-F1
#
_cell.length_a   1.000
_cell.length_b   1.000
_cell.length_c   1.000
_cell.angle_alpha   90.00
_cell.angle_beta   90.00
_cell.angle_gamma   90.00
#
_symmetry.space_group_name_H-M   'P 1'
#
loop_
_entity.id
_entity.type
_entity.pdbx_description
1 polymer ?
#
loop_
_entity_poly.entity_id
_entity_poly.type
_entity_poly.pdbx_seq_one_letter_code
_entity_poly.pdbx_strand_id
1 'polypeptide(L)'
;MPDRPAKKKAVALRYDTSQDPAPKIIAKGAGDIALKIIALAKEHGIPIQEDADLVEVLAKLDLNADIPPETYLVVAEILAFIYRANTKMTPS
;
A
#
# COMPACT_ATOMS: atom_id res chain seq x y z
N MET A 1 29.83 5.66 -11.18
CA MET A 1 28.45 5.91 -11.67
C MET A 1 27.74 6.66 -10.56
N PRO A 2 27.28 7.91 -10.76
CA PRO A 2 26.54 8.60 -9.71
C PRO A 2 25.20 7.88 -9.52
N ASP A 3 24.86 7.63 -8.26
CA ASP A 3 23.63 7.00 -7.82
C ASP A 3 22.44 7.77 -8.42
N ARG A 4 21.68 7.16 -9.32
CA ARG A 4 20.45 7.80 -9.82
C ARG A 4 19.50 7.84 -8.63
N PRO A 5 18.91 9.00 -8.28
CA PRO A 5 17.96 9.06 -7.17
C PRO A 5 16.89 7.99 -7.39
N ALA A 6 16.72 7.11 -6.41
CA ALA A 6 15.78 6.01 -6.47
C ALA A 6 14.40 6.58 -6.84
N LYS A 7 13.83 6.10 -7.96
CA LYS A 7 12.53 6.57 -8.42
C LYS A 7 11.50 6.22 -7.35
N LYS A 8 10.73 7.21 -6.86
CA LYS A 8 9.61 6.97 -5.95
C LYS A 8 8.71 5.87 -6.50
N LYS A 9 8.31 4.94 -5.64
CA LYS A 9 7.33 3.88 -5.94
C LYS A 9 6.11 4.07 -5.06
N ALA A 10 4.97 3.60 -5.55
CA ALA A 10 3.74 3.53 -4.79
C ALA A 10 2.97 2.27 -5.18
N VAL A 11 2.34 1.65 -4.19
CA VAL A 11 1.43 0.51 -4.37
C VAL A 11 0.16 0.82 -3.58
N ALA A 12 -0.99 0.63 -4.19
CA ALA A 12 -2.30 0.78 -3.56
C ALA A 12 -2.89 -0.61 -3.28
N LEU A 13 -3.29 -0.82 -2.03
CA LEU A 13 -3.89 -2.05 -1.55
C LEU A 13 -5.39 -1.84 -1.30
N ARG A 14 -6.18 -2.88 -1.57
CA ARG A 14 -7.58 -2.96 -1.17
C ARG A 14 -7.80 -4.24 -0.39
N TYR A 15 -8.59 -4.16 0.67
CA TYR A 15 -9.07 -5.33 1.37
C TYR A 15 -10.52 -5.12 1.81
N ASP A 16 -11.43 -5.80 1.13
CA ASP A 16 -12.83 -5.90 1.55
C ASP A 16 -13.04 -7.29 2.17
N THR A 17 -13.13 -7.37 3.50
CA THR A 17 -13.30 -8.65 4.21
C THR A 17 -14.61 -9.38 3.87
N SER A 18 -15.58 -8.68 3.26
CA SER A 18 -16.88 -9.25 2.88
C SER A 18 -16.84 -9.90 1.49
N GLN A 19 -15.88 -9.52 0.66
CA GLN A 19 -15.83 -9.91 -0.76
C GLN A 19 -14.50 -10.55 -1.17
N ASP A 20 -13.40 -10.15 -0.54
CA ASP A 20 -12.06 -10.57 -0.88
C ASP A 20 -11.54 -11.55 0.20
N PRO A 21 -11.09 -12.76 -0.18
CA PRO A 21 -10.48 -13.70 0.78
C PRO A 21 -9.13 -13.20 1.30
N ALA A 22 -8.56 -12.15 0.67
CA ALA A 22 -7.30 -11.55 1.02
C ALA A 22 -7.11 -10.14 0.43
N PRO A 23 -6.18 -9.33 0.96
CA PRO A 23 -5.82 -8.04 0.37
C PRO A 23 -5.26 -8.17 -1.05
N LYS A 24 -5.56 -7.20 -1.90
CA LYS A 24 -5.19 -7.18 -3.33
C LYS A 24 -4.47 -5.89 -3.69
N ILE A 25 -3.56 -5.98 -4.65
CA ILE A 25 -2.94 -4.81 -5.29
C ILE A 25 -3.85 -4.31 -6.41
N ILE A 26 -4.37 -3.10 -6.25
CA ILE A 26 -5.27 -2.46 -7.22
C ILE A 26 -4.56 -1.41 -8.09
N ALA A 27 -3.43 -0.89 -7.64
CA ALA A 27 -2.58 0.00 -8.43
C ALA A 27 -1.11 -0.11 -8.00
N LYS A 28 -0.19 0.09 -8.95
CA LYS A 28 1.25 0.24 -8.67
C LYS A 28 1.90 1.17 -9.69
N GLY A 29 2.95 1.87 -9.29
CA GLY A 29 3.66 2.79 -10.18
C GLY A 29 5.01 3.23 -9.66
N ALA A 30 5.81 3.81 -10.56
CA ALA A 30 7.09 4.43 -10.26
C ALA A 30 7.20 5.83 -10.90
N GLY A 31 8.04 6.69 -10.36
CA GLY A 31 8.22 8.06 -10.84
C GLY A 31 6.90 8.83 -10.83
N ASP A 32 6.54 9.44 -11.96
CA ASP A 32 5.33 10.27 -12.09
C ASP A 32 4.04 9.50 -11.80
N ILE A 33 3.98 8.20 -12.12
CA ILE A 33 2.80 7.38 -11.80
C ILE A 33 2.68 7.20 -10.29
N ALA A 34 3.78 7.00 -9.57
CA ALA A 34 3.76 6.91 -8.11
C ALA A 34 3.29 8.23 -7.49
N LEU A 35 3.75 9.36 -8.02
CA LEU A 35 3.31 10.69 -7.57
C LEU A 35 1.80 10.89 -7.78
N LYS A 36 1.25 10.44 -8.92
CA LYS A 36 -0.19 10.50 -9.19
C LYS A 36 -1.00 9.61 -8.23
N ILE A 37 -0.54 8.40 -7.95
CA ILE A 37 -1.19 7.50 -6.98
C ILE A 37 -1.23 8.15 -5.60
N ILE A 38 -0.11 8.72 -5.15
CA ILE A 38 -0.01 9.42 -3.86
C ILE A 38 -0.95 10.64 -3.82
N ALA A 39 -1.02 11.42 -4.92
CA ALA A 39 -1.89 12.58 -5.01
C ALA A 39 -3.37 12.19 -4.87
N LEU A 40 -3.81 11.17 -5.62
CA LEU A 40 -5.18 10.64 -5.54
C LEU A 40 -5.51 10.09 -4.14
N ALA A 41 -4.58 9.36 -3.52
CA ALA A 41 -4.77 8.85 -2.16
C ALA A 41 -5.00 10.01 -1.16
N LYS A 42 -4.23 11.10 -1.26
CA LYS A 42 -4.43 12.30 -0.43
C LYS A 42 -5.77 12.97 -0.70
N GLU A 43 -6.15 13.12 -1.97
CA GLU A 43 -7.42 13.74 -2.38
C GLU A 43 -8.63 12.99 -1.83
N HIS A 44 -8.56 11.65 -1.80
CA HIS A 44 -9.63 10.79 -1.32
C HIS A 44 -9.52 10.42 0.18
N GLY A 45 -8.57 11.00 0.92
CA GLY A 45 -8.37 10.71 2.34
C GLY A 45 -7.95 9.26 2.64
N ILE A 46 -7.31 8.59 1.68
CA ILE A 46 -6.78 7.23 1.85
C ILE A 46 -5.46 7.30 2.63
N PRO A 47 -5.29 6.52 3.71
CA PRO A 47 -4.04 6.50 4.49
C PRO A 47 -2.83 6.13 3.63
N ILE A 48 -1.71 6.81 3.87
CA ILE A 48 -0.44 6.58 3.19
C ILE A 48 0.61 6.21 4.23
N GLN A 49 1.21 5.04 4.04
CA GLN A 49 2.36 4.58 4.83
C GLN A 49 3.61 4.68 3.95
N GLU A 50 4.65 5.36 4.44
CA GLU A 50 5.95 5.42 3.78
C GLU A 50 6.86 4.33 4.34
N ASP A 51 7.17 3.33 3.51
CA ASP A 51 8.09 2.23 3.83
C ASP A 51 8.80 1.79 2.55
N ALA A 52 10.11 2.00 2.49
CA ALA A 52 10.93 1.77 1.31
C ALA A 52 11.11 0.27 1.01
N ASP A 53 11.25 -0.57 2.05
CA ASP A 53 11.47 -2.00 1.86
C ASP A 53 10.18 -2.69 1.44
N LEU A 54 9.07 -2.32 2.10
CA LEU A 54 7.75 -2.87 1.77
C LEU A 54 7.32 -2.50 0.36
N VAL A 55 7.49 -1.23 -0.06
CA VAL A 55 7.07 -0.81 -1.40
C VAL A 55 7.89 -1.53 -2.49
N GLU A 56 9.16 -1.86 -2.22
CA GLU A 56 10.00 -2.66 -3.11
C GLU A 56 9.51 -4.10 -3.23
N VAL A 57 9.08 -4.71 -2.12
CA VAL A 57 8.49 -6.07 -2.12
C VAL A 57 7.16 -6.06 -2.87
N LEU A 58 6.24 -5.17 -2.50
CA LEU A 58 4.91 -5.11 -3.08
C LEU A 58 4.92 -4.71 -4.57
N ALA A 59 5.85 -3.85 -4.99
CA ALA A 59 5.95 -3.44 -6.39
C ALA A 59 6.32 -4.60 -7.34
N LYS A 60 6.94 -5.67 -6.81
CA LYS A 60 7.28 -6.88 -7.57
C LYS A 60 6.06 -7.78 -7.82
N LEU A 61 5.00 -7.66 -7.01
CA LEU A 61 3.78 -8.45 -7.17
C LEU A 61 2.93 -7.91 -8.33
N ASP A 62 2.26 -8.80 -9.06
CA ASP A 62 1.42 -8.42 -10.19
C ASP A 62 0.13 -7.68 -9.78
N LEU A 63 -0.37 -6.84 -10.69
CA LEU A 63 -1.66 -6.17 -10.48
C LEU A 63 -2.77 -7.21 -10.42
N ASN A 64 -3.67 -7.08 -9.46
CA ASN A 64 -4.74 -8.04 -9.16
C ASN A 64 -4.25 -9.45 -8.79
N ALA A 65 -2.95 -9.63 -8.53
CA ALA A 65 -2.47 -10.87 -7.93
C ALA A 65 -2.92 -10.92 -6.47
N ASP A 66 -3.30 -12.12 -6.04
CA ASP A 66 -3.45 -12.41 -4.61
C ASP A 66 -2.06 -12.31 -3.97
N ILE A 67 -1.98 -11.64 -2.83
CA ILE A 67 -0.72 -11.52 -2.10
C ILE A 67 -0.37 -12.93 -1.55
N PRO A 68 0.88 -13.42 -1.64
CA PRO A 68 1.21 -14.74 -1.11
C PRO A 68 1.00 -14.82 0.42
N PRO A 69 0.65 -15.99 0.98
CA PRO A 69 0.44 -16.16 2.42
C PRO A 69 1.62 -15.69 3.28
N GLU A 70 2.86 -15.88 2.82
CA GLU A 70 4.05 -15.37 3.52
C GLU A 70 4.09 -13.84 3.63
N THR A 71 3.47 -13.13 2.68
CA THR A 71 3.40 -11.66 2.64
C THR A 71 2.14 -11.14 3.34
N TYR A 72 1.10 -11.98 3.51
CA TYR A 72 -0.10 -11.60 4.25
C TYR A 72 0.18 -11.19 5.68
N LEU A 73 1.09 -11.86 6.40
CA LEU A 73 1.36 -11.52 7.79
C LEU A 73 1.88 -10.08 7.94
N VAL A 74 2.81 -9.67 7.07
CA VAL A 74 3.38 -8.31 7.06
C VAL A 74 2.32 -7.29 6.63
N VAL A 75 1.56 -7.58 5.57
CA VAL A 75 0.50 -6.68 5.09
C VAL A 75 -0.64 -6.56 6.11
N ALA A 76 -1.02 -7.65 6.76
CA ALA A 76 -2.07 -7.66 7.78
C ALA A 76 -1.65 -6.89 9.04
N GLU A 77 -0.38 -6.94 9.43
CA GLU A 77 0.13 -6.14 10.55
C GLU A 77 0.06 -4.64 10.26
N ILE A 78 0.40 -4.24 9.02
CA ILE A 78 0.32 -2.84 8.57
C ILE A 78 -1.13 -2.37 8.46
N LEU A 79 -2.01 -3.19 7.85
CA LEU A 79 -3.44 -2.89 7.81
C LEU A 79 -3.99 -2.78 9.24
N ALA A 80 -3.64 -3.70 10.14
CA ALA A 80 -4.06 -3.64 11.54
C ALA A 80 -3.52 -2.39 12.25
N PHE A 81 -2.30 -1.95 11.95
CA PHE A 81 -1.76 -0.69 12.45
C PHE A 81 -2.58 0.51 11.95
N ILE A 82 -2.89 0.57 10.66
CA ILE A 82 -3.71 1.64 10.05
C ILE A 82 -5.13 1.64 10.63
N TYR A 83 -5.77 0.47 10.73
CA TYR A 83 -7.08 0.34 11.37
C TYR A 83 -7.02 0.83 12.81
N ARG A 84 -6.05 0.39 13.61
CA ARG A 84 -5.85 0.84 15.00
C ARG A 84 -5.61 2.35 15.11
N ALA A 85 -4.89 2.95 14.17
CA ALA A 85 -4.68 4.38 14.11
C ALA A 85 -5.98 5.14 13.77
N ASN A 86 -6.80 4.62 12.87
CA ASN A 86 -8.10 5.19 12.52
C ASN A 86 -9.15 5.00 13.63
N THR A 87 -9.16 3.90 14.39
CA THR A 87 -10.08 3.74 15.56
C THR A 87 -9.72 4.65 16.73
N LYS A 88 -8.49 5.17 16.82
CA LYS A 88 -8.16 6.22 17.80
C LYS A 88 -8.65 7.62 17.40
N MET A 89 -9.31 7.76 16.25
CA MET A 89 -10.06 8.95 15.87
C MET A 89 -11.58 8.81 16.12
N THR A 90 -11.95 8.09 17.18
CA THR A 90 -13.15 8.34 17.99
C THR A 90 -12.88 7.73 19.37
N PRO A 91 -12.72 8.56 20.41
CA PRO A 91 -13.75 8.53 21.43
C PRO A 91 -14.19 9.93 21.88
N SER A 92 -15.53 10.04 21.98
CA SER A 92 -16.37 11.11 22.55
C SER A 92 -16.54 12.40 21.77
#